data_AF-A0A358HN16-F1
#
_entry.id   AF-A0A358HN16-F1
#
_cell.length_a   1.000
_cell.length_b   1.000
_cell.length_c   1.000
_cell.angle_alpha   90.00
_cell.angle_beta   90.00
_cell.angle_gamma   90.00
#
_symmetry.space_group_name_H-M   'P 1'
#
loop_
_entity.id
_entity.type
_entity.pdbx_description
1 polymer ?
#
loop_
_entity_poly.entity_id
_entity_poly.type
_entity_poly.pdbx_seq_one_letter_code
_entity_poly.pdbx_strand_id
1 'polypeptide(L)'
;GVVDGIGPWLPQVIEGLSADGKAIMTPTLIAAQRAQLMIHPYTLRADSLPKWAGDMDIALDAIFDDAGIDGIFTDFPDQVVQYLAEHPAS
;
A
#
# COMPACT_ATOMS: atom_id res chain seq x y z
N GLY A 1 0.47 -18.27 -19.53
CA GLY A 1 -0.49 -17.16 -19.42
C GLY A 1 0.30 -15.92 -19.05
N VAL A 2 -0.06 -14.77 -19.58
CA VAL A 2 0.50 -13.49 -19.13
C VAL A 2 -0.35 -13.05 -17.94
N VAL A 3 0.31 -12.67 -16.84
CA VAL A 3 -0.34 -12.12 -15.64
C VAL A 3 0.05 -10.66 -15.59
N ASP A 4 -0.92 -9.77 -15.41
CA ASP A 4 -0.71 -8.31 -15.45
C ASP A 4 -0.67 -7.68 -14.03
N GLY A 5 -1.01 -8.46 -12.99
CA GLY A 5 -0.98 -7.97 -11.62
C GLY A 5 -1.21 -9.05 -10.55
N ILE A 6 -0.95 -8.67 -9.29
CA ILE A 6 -1.16 -9.50 -8.10
C ILE A 6 -1.97 -8.76 -7.04
N GLY A 7 -2.74 -9.50 -6.25
CA GLY A 7 -3.46 -8.97 -5.09
C GLY A 7 -3.07 -9.69 -3.80
N PRO A 8 -1.91 -9.38 -3.19
CA PRO A 8 -1.45 -10.02 -1.96
C PRO A 8 -2.13 -9.44 -0.71
N TRP A 9 -1.97 -10.10 0.43
CA TRP A 9 -2.35 -9.51 1.72
C TRP A 9 -1.38 -8.37 2.08
N LEU A 10 -1.86 -7.23 2.62
CA LEU A 10 -1.05 -6.03 2.86
C LEU A 10 0.27 -6.26 3.64
N PRO A 11 0.30 -7.05 4.73
CA PRO A 11 1.56 -7.41 5.42
C PRO A 11 2.55 -8.25 4.60
N GLN A 12 2.15 -8.79 3.44
CA GLN A 12 3.06 -9.46 2.51
C GLN A 12 3.72 -8.49 1.54
N VAL A 13 3.39 -7.20 1.58
CA VAL A 13 4.02 -6.17 0.75
C VAL A 13 4.73 -5.09 1.58
N ILE A 14 4.22 -4.75 2.77
CA ILE A 14 4.83 -3.79 3.70
C ILE A 14 5.00 -4.44 5.08
N GLU A 15 6.23 -4.43 5.61
CA GLU A 15 6.58 -5.03 6.90
C GLU A 15 6.40 -4.06 8.07
N GLY A 16 6.53 -2.76 7.81
CA GLY A 16 6.50 -1.72 8.81
C GLY A 16 7.05 -0.41 8.28
N LEU A 17 7.41 0.48 9.20
CA LEU A 17 8.10 1.73 8.90
C LEU A 17 9.55 1.67 9.42
N SER A 18 10.49 2.26 8.69
CA SER A 18 11.86 2.48 9.13
C SER A 18 11.95 3.60 10.17
N ALA A 19 13.15 3.82 10.72
CA ALA A 19 13.36 4.82 11.77
C ALA A 19 13.09 6.27 11.32
N ASP A 20 13.14 6.53 10.01
CA ASP A 20 12.79 7.80 9.36
C ASP A 20 11.32 7.86 8.91
N GLY A 21 10.51 6.86 9.24
CA GLY A 21 9.08 6.83 8.96
C GLY A 21 8.70 6.29 7.58
N LYS A 22 9.65 5.77 6.80
CA LYS A 22 9.40 5.27 5.44
C LYS A 22 8.98 3.81 5.38
N ALA A 23 8.17 3.45 4.39
CA ALA A 23 7.71 2.07 4.23
C ALA A 23 8.87 1.07 4.02
N ILE A 24 8.89 0.01 4.83
CA ILE A 24 9.78 -1.13 4.64
C ILE A 24 9.10 -2.13 3.71
N MET A 25 9.51 -2.10 2.43
CA MET A 25 8.99 -2.98 1.39
C MET A 25 9.52 -4.40 1.55
N THR A 26 8.63 -5.40 1.43
CA THR A 26 9.02 -6.81 1.43
C THR A 26 9.76 -7.20 0.14
N PRO A 27 10.53 -8.31 0.16
CA PRO A 27 11.06 -8.91 -1.06
C PRO A 27 9.99 -9.26 -2.11
N THR A 28 8.77 -9.61 -1.67
CA THR A 28 7.64 -9.91 -2.55
C THR A 28 7.23 -8.70 -3.38
N LEU A 29 7.07 -7.54 -2.74
CA LEU A 29 6.71 -6.30 -3.42
C LEU A 29 7.80 -5.90 -4.42
N ILE A 30 9.07 -5.93 -4.00
CA ILE A 30 10.21 -5.59 -4.85
C ILE A 30 10.27 -6.52 -6.08
N ALA A 31 10.01 -7.82 -5.90
CA ALA A 31 9.99 -8.77 -7.00
C ALA A 31 8.85 -8.50 -7.99
N ALA A 32 7.65 -8.19 -7.49
CA ALA A 32 6.49 -7.87 -8.32
C ALA A 32 6.71 -6.60 -9.16
N GLN A 33 7.26 -5.55 -8.56
CA GLN A 33 7.59 -4.31 -9.25
C GLN A 33 8.67 -4.51 -10.33
N ARG A 34 9.71 -5.30 -10.05
CA ARG A 34 10.73 -5.67 -11.06
C ARG A 34 10.15 -6.44 -12.22
N ALA A 35 9.07 -7.19 -11.99
CA ALA A 35 8.32 -7.90 -13.03
C ALA A 35 7.28 -7.00 -13.73
N GLN A 36 7.20 -5.71 -13.39
CA GLN A 36 6.23 -4.74 -13.92
C GLN A 36 4.78 -5.18 -13.76
N LEU A 37 4.48 -5.89 -12.66
CA LEU A 37 3.13 -6.30 -12.31
C LEU A 37 2.44 -5.17 -11.54
N MET A 38 1.17 -4.93 -11.84
CA MET A 38 0.31 -4.09 -10.99
C MET A 38 0.13 -4.78 -9.63
N ILE A 39 0.18 -4.03 -8.52
CA ILE A 39 0.02 -4.56 -7.17
C ILE A 39 -1.21 -3.92 -6.51
N HIS A 40 -2.21 -4.74 -6.17
CA HIS A 40 -3.44 -4.29 -5.50
C HIS A 40 -3.71 -5.09 -4.21
N PRO A 41 -3.04 -4.78 -3.09
CA PRO A 41 -3.17 -5.56 -1.87
C PRO A 41 -4.55 -5.45 -1.24
N TYR A 42 -4.88 -6.41 -0.38
CA TYR A 42 -6.09 -6.39 0.45
C TYR A 42 -5.74 -6.69 1.92
N THR A 43 -6.54 -6.32 2.92
CA THR A 43 -7.55 -5.26 2.95
C THR A 43 -7.08 -4.21 3.96
N LEU A 44 -7.08 -2.94 3.58
CA LEU A 44 -6.84 -1.83 4.52
C LEU A 44 -8.15 -1.49 5.25
N ARG A 45 -8.07 -1.30 6.57
CA ARG A 45 -9.23 -1.01 7.42
C ARG A 45 -8.90 0.05 8.46
N ALA A 46 -9.67 1.14 8.48
CA ALA A 46 -9.50 2.24 9.43
C ALA A 46 -9.68 1.79 10.90
N ASP A 47 -10.57 0.81 11.12
CA ASP A 47 -10.88 0.27 12.45
C ASP A 47 -9.97 -0.89 12.87
N SER A 48 -9.00 -1.28 12.02
CA SER A 48 -8.05 -2.35 12.29
C SER A 48 -6.76 -2.13 11.50
N LEU A 49 -6.16 -0.95 11.66
CA LEU A 49 -4.93 -0.58 10.96
C LEU A 49 -3.77 -1.53 11.29
N PRO A 50 -2.79 -1.68 10.36
CA PRO A 50 -1.53 -2.32 10.68
C PRO A 50 -0.88 -1.69 11.92
N LYS A 51 -0.22 -2.49 12.75
CA LYS A 51 0.36 -2.01 14.03
C LYS A 51 1.36 -0.86 13.88
N TRP A 52 1.97 -0.74 12.70
CA TRP A 52 2.94 0.30 12.38
C TRP A 52 2.29 1.61 11.91
N ALA A 53 1.01 1.59 11.53
CA ALA A 53 0.27 2.77 11.12
C ALA A 53 -0.43 3.40 12.33
N GLY A 54 -0.10 4.66 12.62
CA GLY A 54 -0.76 5.42 13.69
C GLY A 54 -2.17 5.87 13.32
N ASP A 55 -2.41 6.09 12.03
CA ASP A 55 -3.68 6.50 11.45
C ASP A 55 -3.76 6.07 9.97
N MET A 56 -4.87 6.42 9.32
CA MET A 56 -5.10 6.09 7.91
C MET A 56 -4.12 6.80 6.98
N ASP A 57 -3.79 8.06 7.24
CA ASP A 57 -2.91 8.84 6.36
C ASP A 57 -1.49 8.27 6.34
N ILE A 58 -0.95 7.88 7.50
CA ILE A 58 0.33 7.17 7.59
C ILE A 58 0.30 5.84 6.81
N ALA A 59 -0.83 5.12 6.87
CA ALA A 59 -0.98 3.89 6.09
C ALA A 59 -0.98 4.15 4.58
N LEU A 60 -1.66 5.22 4.15
CA LEU A 60 -1.81 5.56 2.74
C LEU A 60 -0.52 6.16 2.15
N ASP A 61 0.21 6.99 2.90
CA ASP A 61 1.57 7.48 2.53
C ASP A 61 2.53 6.30 2.33
N ALA A 62 2.54 5.35 3.28
CA ALA A 62 3.35 4.15 3.17
C ALA A 62 2.98 3.28 1.95
N ILE A 63 1.68 3.19 1.61
CA ILE A 63 1.18 2.35 0.51
C ILE A 63 1.46 3.02 -0.85
N PHE A 64 1.02 4.26 -1.04
CA PHE A 64 1.01 4.91 -2.34
C PHE A 64 2.31 5.66 -2.62
N ASP A 65 2.78 6.47 -1.68
CA ASP A 65 3.84 7.43 -1.93
C ASP A 65 5.24 6.82 -1.73
N ASP A 66 5.39 6.00 -0.68
CA ASP A 66 6.65 5.31 -0.41
C ASP A 66 6.80 4.03 -1.23
N ALA A 67 5.78 3.17 -1.18
CA ALA A 67 5.86 1.83 -1.76
C ALA A 67 5.44 1.79 -3.24
N GLY A 68 4.81 2.84 -3.78
CA GLY A 68 4.39 2.89 -5.19
C GLY A 68 3.41 1.78 -5.54
N ILE A 69 2.50 1.43 -4.63
CA ILE A 69 1.46 0.42 -4.86
C ILE A 69 0.33 1.05 -5.68
N ASP A 70 -0.14 0.36 -6.71
CA ASP A 70 -1.05 0.93 -7.70
C ASP A 70 -2.49 1.13 -7.21
N GLY A 71 -2.88 0.44 -6.15
CA GLY A 71 -4.23 0.44 -5.61
C GLY A 71 -4.36 -0.41 -4.36
N ILE A 72 -5.43 -0.23 -3.60
CA ILE A 72 -5.67 -0.99 -2.37
C ILE A 72 -7.15 -1.37 -2.27
N PHE A 73 -7.42 -2.61 -1.85
CA PHE A 73 -8.76 -2.98 -1.41
C PHE A 73 -8.97 -2.50 0.02
N THR A 74 -10.06 -1.77 0.25
CA THR A 74 -10.39 -1.18 1.54
C THR A 74 -11.89 -1.26 1.80
N ASP A 75 -12.26 -1.37 3.08
CA ASP A 75 -13.65 -1.23 3.51
C ASP A 75 -14.07 0.24 3.70
N PHE A 76 -13.11 1.18 3.58
CA PHE A 76 -13.28 2.62 3.76
C PHE A 76 -12.82 3.38 2.49
N PRO A 77 -13.51 3.18 1.34
CA PRO A 77 -13.08 3.74 0.06
C PRO A 77 -13.16 5.27 0.01
N ASP A 78 -14.04 5.88 0.79
CA ASP A 78 -14.18 7.33 0.92
C ASP A 78 -12.88 8.00 1.41
N GLN A 79 -12.23 7.41 2.42
CA GLN A 79 -10.97 7.93 2.96
C GLN A 79 -9.82 7.81 1.95
N VAL A 80 -9.74 6.69 1.21
CA VAL A 80 -8.71 6.51 0.18
C VAL A 80 -8.92 7.47 -0.99
N VAL A 81 -10.16 7.66 -1.44
CA VAL A 81 -10.47 8.62 -2.50
C VAL A 81 -10.13 10.05 -2.07
N GLN A 82 -10.45 10.41 -0.82
CA GLN A 82 -10.09 11.72 -0.29
C GLN A 82 -8.56 11.91 -0.27
N TYR A 83 -7.82 10.94 0.26
CA TYR A 83 -6.35 10.98 0.30
C TYR A 83 -5.74 11.24 -1.08
N LEU A 84 -6.17 10.45 -2.09
CA LEU A 84 -5.66 10.57 -3.46
C LEU A 84 -6.05 11.88 -4.14
N ALA A 85 -7.18 12.49 -3.76
CA ALA A 85 -7.59 13.80 -4.26
C ALA A 85 -6.72 14.93 -3.67
N GLU A 86 -6.26 14.76 -2.43
CA GLU A 86 -5.38 15.70 -1.73
C GLU A 86 -3.89 15.51 -2.10
N HIS A 87 -3.50 14.29 -2.48
CA HIS A 87 -2.15 13.88 -2.87
C HIS A 87 -2.13 13.32 -4.31
N PRO A 88 -2.37 14.14 -5.34
CA PRO A 88 -2.33 13.66 -6.72
C PRO A 88 -0.93 13.17 -7.07
N ALA A 89 -0.87 12.02 -7.75
CA ALA A 89 0.38 11.48 -8.27
C ALA A 89 1.11 12.56 -9.10
N SER A 90 2.40 12.74 -8.81
CA SER A 90 3.28 13.72 -9.49
C SER A 90 3.62 13.31 -10.92
#